data_AF-A0A2N2BFP2-F1
#
_entry.id   AF-A0A2N2BFP2-F1
#
_cell.length_a   1.000
_cell.length_b   1.000
_cell.length_c   1.000
_cell.angle_alpha   90.00
_cell.angle_beta   90.00
_cell.angle_gamma   90.00
#
_symmetry.space_group_name_H-M   'P 1'
#
loop_
_entity.id
_entity.type
_entity.pdbx_description
1 polymer ?
#
loop_
_entity_poly.entity_id
_entity_poly.type
_entity_poly.pdbx_seq_one_letter_code
_entity_poly.pdbx_strand_id
1 'polypeptide(L)'
;MATKELVGLLLAGGQGSRLGVLTSSTAKPAVPYGGKFRIIDFPLSNCINSGIDTVGVFTQYEPLELNAHIGIGKPWDLDRNNGGVTILSPYLKSENNDWFTGTANAVYQNIHYIDKVSPEYVVILSGDHIYKMDYAKMLAAHKKNEADATISVFEVPIEEASRFGLMNTDATNRIIEFEEKPANPKSNLASMGVYIFTWEILREYLIRDDHNEASEKDFGKNIIPMMLEENKRMYAYAFEGYWKDVGTIQSYWESNMDLIERVPDFNLFDHNWKIYTTNPVMPAHYIGPNGSVKKSIVAEGCMVYGTVRNSIIFPGVIIEEGAYIEDSIIMSNSVIGKNSKIYKSILAEKVVVGEGVEIGVGEMVVNTIKPDIYNTGINVIAESAYIPDHAILGKNVVIHKCVDASDYATLNIASGGTVFK
;
A
#
# COMPACT_ATOMS: atom_id res chain seq x y z
N MET A 1 -14.57 -0.90 29.63
CA MET A 1 -13.22 -1.09 29.06
C MET A 1 -12.33 -0.03 29.71
N ALA A 2 -11.05 -0.33 29.96
CA ALA A 2 -10.13 0.70 30.43
C ALA A 2 -9.97 1.75 29.34
N THR A 3 -9.97 3.03 29.70
CA THR A 3 -9.73 4.15 28.77
C THR A 3 -8.39 3.95 28.08
N LYS A 4 -8.36 4.18 26.76
CA LYS A 4 -7.14 4.10 25.95
C LYS A 4 -6.59 5.50 25.75
N GLU A 5 -5.28 5.67 25.83
CA GLU A 5 -4.67 6.97 25.57
C GLU A 5 -4.69 7.30 24.08
N LEU A 6 -4.25 6.38 23.24
CA LEU A 6 -4.20 6.52 21.78
C LEU A 6 -4.82 5.30 21.10
N VAL A 7 -5.66 5.54 20.08
CA VAL A 7 -6.24 4.51 19.21
C VAL A 7 -5.82 4.74 17.77
N GLY A 8 -5.40 3.66 17.08
CA GLY A 8 -5.08 3.69 15.66
C GLY A 8 -6.33 3.51 14.79
N LEU A 9 -6.52 4.38 13.80
CA LEU A 9 -7.62 4.35 12.85
C LEU A 9 -7.05 4.28 11.43
N LEU A 10 -7.05 3.10 10.84
CA LEU A 10 -6.38 2.80 9.58
C LEU A 10 -7.38 2.79 8.42
N LEU A 11 -7.26 3.78 7.54
CA LEU A 11 -8.11 3.95 6.37
C LEU A 11 -7.63 3.02 5.24
N ALA A 12 -8.33 1.89 5.05
CA ALA A 12 -7.99 0.83 4.10
C ALA A 12 -9.01 0.66 2.96
N GLY A 13 -9.83 1.68 2.68
CA GLY A 13 -10.97 1.60 1.76
C GLY A 13 -10.69 1.95 0.29
N GLY A 14 -9.49 2.41 -0.06
CA GLY A 14 -9.19 2.90 -1.42
C GLY A 14 -9.11 1.79 -2.47
N GLN A 15 -9.77 1.99 -3.62
CA GLN A 15 -9.71 1.07 -4.77
C GLN A 15 -8.30 0.93 -5.36
N GLY A 16 -7.47 1.98 -5.30
CA GLY A 16 -6.11 1.94 -5.85
C GLY A 16 -6.06 1.80 -7.37
N SER A 17 -6.93 2.51 -8.10
CA SER A 17 -7.11 2.40 -9.56
C SER A 17 -5.82 2.57 -10.39
N ARG A 18 -4.86 3.34 -9.87
CA ARG A 18 -3.53 3.58 -10.47
C ARG A 18 -2.57 2.38 -10.41
N LEU A 19 -2.89 1.33 -9.65
CA LEU A 19 -2.19 0.04 -9.69
C LEU A 19 -2.80 -0.93 -10.72
N GLY A 20 -3.79 -0.47 -11.49
CA GLY A 20 -4.27 -1.19 -12.67
C GLY A 20 -4.85 -2.57 -12.33
N VAL A 21 -4.35 -3.62 -12.97
CA VAL A 21 -4.87 -4.99 -12.78
C VAL A 21 -4.49 -5.61 -11.44
N LEU A 22 -3.46 -5.10 -10.75
CA LEU A 22 -3.05 -5.59 -9.42
C LEU A 22 -4.12 -5.34 -8.35
N THR A 23 -4.98 -4.35 -8.55
CA THR A 23 -6.06 -3.97 -7.64
C THR A 23 -7.45 -4.21 -8.24
N SER A 24 -7.54 -5.04 -9.28
CA SER A 24 -8.82 -5.33 -9.94
C SER A 24 -9.81 -6.14 -9.09
N SER A 25 -9.30 -6.97 -8.18
CA SER A 25 -10.09 -7.76 -7.22
C SER A 25 -9.46 -7.77 -5.82
N THR A 26 -8.55 -6.84 -5.54
CA THR A 26 -7.75 -6.80 -4.31
C THR A 26 -7.66 -5.35 -3.87
N ALA A 27 -8.00 -5.07 -2.60
CA ALA A 27 -7.83 -3.75 -2.03
C ALA A 27 -6.34 -3.32 -2.07
N LYS A 28 -6.03 -2.05 -2.33
CA LYS A 28 -4.63 -1.56 -2.36
C LYS A 28 -3.82 -2.00 -1.11
N PRO A 29 -4.33 -1.90 0.13
CA PRO A 29 -3.60 -2.34 1.32
C PRO A 29 -3.26 -3.84 1.35
N ALA A 30 -4.01 -4.67 0.61
CA ALA A 30 -3.82 -6.10 0.50
C ALA A 30 -2.80 -6.51 -0.58
N VAL A 31 -2.32 -5.58 -1.40
CA VAL A 31 -1.33 -5.90 -2.46
C VAL A 31 -0.05 -6.44 -1.81
N PRO A 32 0.49 -7.58 -2.29
CA PRO A 32 1.75 -8.14 -1.78
C PRO A 32 2.92 -7.17 -1.94
N TYR A 33 3.90 -7.21 -1.04
CA TYR A 33 5.06 -6.32 -1.04
C TYR A 33 6.28 -6.99 -0.40
N GLY A 34 7.48 -6.70 -0.90
CA GLY A 34 8.75 -7.04 -0.27
C GLY A 34 9.00 -8.53 -0.04
N GLY A 35 8.42 -9.39 -0.88
CA GLY A 35 8.67 -10.84 -0.90
C GLY A 35 7.83 -11.65 0.10
N LYS A 36 7.15 -11.04 1.07
CA LYS A 36 6.25 -11.77 1.98
C LYS A 36 5.18 -10.91 2.69
N PHE A 37 5.32 -9.59 2.62
CA PHE A 37 4.42 -8.66 3.31
C PHE A 37 3.24 -8.30 2.41
N ARG A 38 2.28 -7.57 2.97
CA ARG A 38 1.30 -6.75 2.27
C ARG A 38 1.49 -5.29 2.70
N ILE A 39 0.99 -4.34 1.92
CA ILE A 39 1.17 -2.91 2.21
C ILE A 39 0.62 -2.54 3.61
N ILE A 40 -0.51 -3.13 4.03
CA ILE A 40 -1.11 -2.86 5.35
C ILE A 40 -0.22 -3.28 6.53
N ASP A 41 0.74 -4.18 6.32
CA ASP A 41 1.59 -4.71 7.40
C ASP A 41 2.45 -3.62 8.02
N PHE A 42 2.82 -2.59 7.24
CA PHE A 42 3.65 -1.48 7.67
C PHE A 42 2.94 -0.60 8.71
N PRO A 43 1.77 0.01 8.41
CA PRO A 43 1.04 0.79 9.40
C PRO A 43 0.60 -0.05 10.62
N LEU A 44 0.21 -1.32 10.45
CA LEU A 44 -0.13 -2.20 11.58
C LEU A 44 1.08 -2.47 12.49
N SER A 45 2.25 -2.73 11.91
CA SER A 45 3.49 -2.91 12.68
C SER A 45 3.93 -1.63 13.36
N ASN A 46 3.76 -0.48 12.70
CA ASN A 46 4.06 0.81 13.30
C ASN A 46 3.17 1.09 14.52
N CYS A 47 1.87 0.76 14.46
CA CYS A 47 0.98 0.86 15.62
C CYS A 47 1.55 0.11 16.82
N ILE A 48 1.87 -1.18 16.64
CA ILE A 48 2.34 -2.04 17.73
C ILE A 48 3.70 -1.62 18.27
N ASN A 49 4.65 -1.33 17.38
CA ASN A 49 5.98 -0.86 17.79
C ASN A 49 5.90 0.50 18.51
N SER A 50 4.85 1.29 18.26
CA SER A 50 4.56 2.56 18.95
C SER A 50 3.72 2.40 20.23
N GLY A 51 3.42 1.17 20.65
CA GLY A 51 2.63 0.89 21.85
C GLY A 51 1.10 1.04 21.69
N ILE A 52 0.59 1.14 20.45
CA ILE A 52 -0.84 1.25 20.16
C ILE A 52 -1.42 -0.16 20.07
N ASP A 53 -2.15 -0.56 21.11
CA ASP A 53 -2.73 -1.90 21.23
C ASP A 53 -4.17 -2.04 20.71
N THR A 54 -4.78 -0.94 20.25
CA THR A 54 -6.17 -0.89 19.80
C THR A 54 -6.24 -0.20 18.44
N VAL A 55 -6.66 -0.94 17.41
CA VAL A 55 -6.64 -0.49 16.01
C VAL A 55 -7.98 -0.78 15.33
N GLY A 56 -8.63 0.25 14.80
CA GLY A 56 -9.77 0.13 13.89
C GLY A 56 -9.30 0.17 12.43
N VAL A 57 -9.67 -0.81 11.62
CA VAL A 57 -9.32 -0.88 10.19
C VAL A 57 -10.57 -0.69 9.35
N PHE A 58 -10.63 0.40 8.59
CA PHE A 58 -11.79 0.78 7.79
C PHE A 58 -11.69 0.17 6.40
N THR A 59 -12.52 -0.83 6.11
CA THR A 59 -12.50 -1.56 4.84
C THR A 59 -13.79 -1.33 4.06
N GLN A 60 -13.70 -1.18 2.73
CA GLN A 60 -14.87 -0.93 1.88
C GLN A 60 -14.82 -1.71 0.57
N TYR A 61 -13.75 -1.56 -0.22
CA TYR A 61 -13.57 -2.23 -1.50
C TYR A 61 -12.87 -3.59 -1.33
N GLU A 62 -13.38 -4.64 -1.99
CA GLU A 62 -12.79 -6.00 -2.04
C GLU A 62 -12.16 -6.48 -0.72
N PRO A 63 -12.90 -6.49 0.41
CA PRO A 63 -12.30 -6.62 1.74
C PRO A 63 -11.93 -8.07 2.09
N LEU A 64 -12.37 -9.07 1.32
CA LEU A 64 -12.26 -10.48 1.72
C LEU A 64 -10.81 -10.91 1.96
N GLU A 65 -9.92 -10.63 1.00
CA GLU A 65 -8.51 -11.00 1.12
C GLU A 65 -7.80 -10.22 2.24
N LEU A 66 -8.16 -8.94 2.39
CA LEU A 66 -7.61 -8.09 3.43
C LEU A 66 -8.04 -8.58 4.83
N ASN A 67 -9.32 -8.90 4.98
CA ASN A 67 -9.88 -9.42 6.23
C ASN A 67 -9.31 -10.78 6.59
N ALA A 68 -9.11 -11.66 5.60
CA ALA A 68 -8.48 -12.95 5.81
C ALA A 68 -7.00 -12.80 6.25
N HIS A 69 -6.28 -11.85 5.67
CA HIS A 69 -4.89 -11.56 6.03
C HIS A 69 -4.73 -10.98 7.44
N ILE A 70 -5.59 -10.01 7.81
CA ILE A 70 -5.60 -9.42 9.16
C ILE A 70 -6.05 -10.46 10.19
N GLY A 71 -7.11 -11.21 9.87
CA GLY A 71 -7.73 -12.17 10.77
C GLY A 71 -8.10 -11.56 12.12
N ILE A 72 -7.64 -12.19 13.20
CA ILE A 72 -7.77 -11.67 14.57
C ILE A 72 -6.59 -10.79 15.00
N GLY A 73 -5.67 -10.45 14.10
CA GLY A 73 -4.52 -9.60 14.40
C GLY A 73 -3.35 -10.31 15.11
N LYS A 74 -3.36 -11.63 15.19
CA LYS A 74 -2.36 -12.44 15.90
C LYS A 74 -0.90 -12.14 15.53
N PRO A 75 -0.51 -11.94 14.25
CA PRO A 75 0.89 -11.61 13.91
C PRO A 75 1.40 -10.31 14.57
N TRP A 76 0.48 -9.40 14.86
CA TRP A 76 0.73 -8.10 15.47
C TRP A 76 0.43 -8.09 16.97
N ASP A 77 0.16 -9.23 17.61
CA ASP A 77 -0.29 -9.28 19.03
C ASP A 77 -1.53 -8.39 19.28
N LEU A 78 -2.42 -8.34 18.28
CA LEU A 78 -3.69 -7.61 18.27
C LEU A 78 -4.90 -8.53 18.53
N ASP A 79 -4.70 -9.78 18.94
CA ASP A 79 -5.74 -10.73 19.35
C ASP A 79 -6.10 -10.61 20.85
N ARG A 80 -6.24 -9.36 21.31
CA ARG A 80 -6.41 -9.03 22.74
C ARG A 80 -7.87 -8.94 23.16
N ASN A 81 -8.17 -9.31 24.40
CA ASN A 81 -9.52 -9.17 24.99
C ASN A 81 -9.91 -7.71 25.28
N ASN A 82 -8.93 -6.82 25.56
CA ASN A 82 -9.15 -5.41 25.86
C ASN A 82 -8.26 -4.53 24.95
N GLY A 83 -8.71 -4.38 23.72
CA GLY A 83 -7.99 -3.75 22.61
C GLY A 83 -8.09 -4.63 21.37
N GLY A 84 -7.02 -4.66 20.60
CA GLY A 84 -6.88 -5.50 19.41
C GLY A 84 -7.29 -4.82 18.12
N VAL A 85 -7.36 -5.62 17.05
CA VAL A 85 -7.78 -5.16 15.73
C VAL A 85 -9.28 -5.36 15.55
N THR A 86 -9.98 -4.32 15.09
CA THR A 86 -11.39 -4.39 14.71
C THR A 86 -11.55 -3.96 13.27
N ILE A 87 -12.15 -4.82 12.45
CA ILE A 87 -12.50 -4.49 11.06
C ILE A 87 -13.83 -3.73 11.08
N LEU A 88 -13.82 -2.51 10.57
CA LEU A 88 -14.94 -1.58 10.53
C LEU A 88 -15.41 -1.43 9.09
N SER A 89 -16.34 -2.30 8.69
CA SER A 89 -17.00 -2.22 7.39
C SER A 89 -18.21 -1.28 7.45
N PRO A 90 -18.59 -0.64 6.34
CA PRO A 90 -19.82 0.16 6.28
C PRO A 90 -21.03 -0.72 6.62
N TYR A 91 -21.94 -0.19 7.44
CA TYR A 91 -23.19 -0.86 7.80
C TYR A 91 -24.36 -0.14 7.12
N LEU A 92 -25.24 -0.92 6.47
CA LEU A 92 -26.49 -0.43 5.89
C LEU A 92 -27.43 0.09 7.00
N LYS A 93 -27.49 1.41 7.18
CA LYS A 93 -28.56 2.06 7.95
C LYS A 93 -29.66 2.50 6.98
N SER A 94 -30.72 1.68 6.85
CA SER A 94 -32.04 1.94 6.23
C SER A 94 -32.12 2.81 4.94
N GLU A 95 -32.72 2.23 3.90
CA GLU A 95 -33.11 2.80 2.58
C GLU A 95 -32.02 3.44 1.71
N ASN A 96 -30.95 4.01 2.26
CA ASN A 96 -29.79 4.48 1.49
C ASN A 96 -28.59 3.53 1.63
N ASN A 97 -28.04 3.17 0.48
CA ASN A 97 -26.88 2.30 0.33
C ASN A 97 -25.61 3.13 0.63
N ASP A 98 -25.37 3.50 1.89
CA ASP A 98 -24.32 4.47 2.23
C ASP A 98 -22.94 3.82 2.35
N TRP A 99 -22.31 3.68 1.18
CA TRP A 99 -20.86 3.56 1.02
C TRP A 99 -20.17 4.72 1.78
N PHE A 100 -18.95 4.52 2.30
CA PHE A 100 -18.18 5.66 2.80
C PHE A 100 -18.01 6.66 1.66
N THR A 101 -18.48 7.88 1.87
CA THR A 101 -18.49 8.95 0.88
C THR A 101 -17.18 9.73 0.84
N GLY A 102 -16.34 9.56 1.88
CA GLY A 102 -15.03 10.17 2.00
C GLY A 102 -14.25 9.59 3.19
N THR A 103 -12.99 9.98 3.31
CA THR A 103 -12.08 9.47 4.37
C THR A 103 -12.54 9.85 5.78
N ALA A 104 -13.07 11.07 5.96
CA ALA A 104 -13.61 11.54 7.23
C ALA A 104 -14.98 10.89 7.51
N ASN A 105 -15.81 10.69 6.49
CA ASN A 105 -17.10 10.00 6.65
C ASN A 105 -16.93 8.56 7.18
N ALA A 106 -15.88 7.84 6.76
CA ALA A 106 -15.60 6.50 7.29
C ALA A 106 -15.41 6.49 8.81
N VAL A 107 -14.70 7.48 9.35
CA VAL A 107 -14.50 7.66 10.79
C VAL A 107 -15.79 8.10 11.47
N TYR A 108 -16.51 9.05 10.86
CA TYR A 108 -17.80 9.54 11.37
C TYR A 108 -18.84 8.41 11.56
N GLN A 109 -19.03 7.55 10.55
CA GLN A 109 -19.98 6.45 10.61
C GLN A 109 -19.70 5.50 11.78
N ASN A 110 -18.44 5.45 12.24
CA ASN A 110 -17.97 4.59 13.32
C ASN A 110 -17.67 5.35 14.62
N ILE A 111 -18.15 6.59 14.80
CA ILE A 111 -18.01 7.37 16.05
C ILE A 111 -18.44 6.55 17.26
N HIS A 112 -19.50 5.74 17.14
CA HIS A 112 -20.00 4.93 18.26
C HIS A 112 -18.99 3.88 18.74
N TYR A 113 -18.21 3.31 17.82
CA TYR A 113 -17.13 2.40 18.17
C TYR A 113 -16.02 3.14 18.91
N ILE A 114 -15.63 4.32 18.40
CA ILE A 114 -14.55 5.12 18.97
C ILE A 114 -14.95 5.65 20.36
N ASP A 115 -16.17 6.19 20.50
CA ASP A 115 -16.74 6.65 21.78
C ASP A 115 -16.81 5.52 22.82
N LYS A 116 -17.09 4.28 22.39
CA LYS A 116 -17.08 3.10 23.28
C LYS A 116 -15.69 2.77 23.82
N VAL A 117 -14.64 2.97 23.01
CA VAL A 117 -13.24 2.82 23.44
C VAL A 117 -12.82 4.00 24.34
N SER A 118 -13.45 5.17 24.16
CA SER A 118 -13.22 6.41 24.91
C SER A 118 -11.74 6.82 24.92
N PRO A 119 -11.11 7.03 23.74
CA PRO A 119 -9.73 7.47 23.68
C PRO A 119 -9.55 8.96 23.99
N GLU A 120 -8.38 9.34 24.49
CA GLU A 120 -7.97 10.75 24.57
C GLU A 120 -7.54 11.27 23.19
N TYR A 121 -6.74 10.47 22.48
CA TYR A 121 -6.22 10.78 21.16
C TYR A 121 -6.53 9.68 20.16
N VAL A 122 -6.62 10.06 18.89
CA VAL A 122 -6.67 9.11 17.77
C VAL A 122 -5.57 9.41 16.77
N VAL A 123 -4.96 8.36 16.22
CA VAL A 123 -4.06 8.48 15.07
C VAL A 123 -4.74 7.95 13.82
N ILE A 124 -4.94 8.81 12.83
CA ILE A 124 -5.46 8.45 11.50
C ILE A 124 -4.27 8.05 10.64
N LEU A 125 -4.36 6.87 10.02
CA LEU A 125 -3.30 6.28 9.22
C LEU A 125 -3.82 5.92 7.82
N SER A 126 -3.03 6.24 6.79
CA SER A 126 -3.25 5.68 5.47
C SER A 126 -2.75 4.23 5.41
N GLY A 127 -3.57 3.33 4.85
CA GLY A 127 -3.26 1.91 4.72
C GLY A 127 -2.35 1.55 3.53
N ASP A 128 -1.81 2.53 2.80
CA ASP A 128 -1.27 2.35 1.46
C ASP A 128 0.11 2.97 1.21
N HIS A 129 0.81 3.35 2.29
CA HIS A 129 2.17 3.91 2.26
C HIS A 129 3.18 2.96 2.89
N ILE A 130 4.43 2.96 2.39
CA ILE A 130 5.54 2.17 2.93
C ILE A 130 6.46 3.08 3.75
N TYR A 131 6.53 2.86 5.07
CA TYR A 131 7.38 3.61 5.99
C TYR A 131 7.48 2.93 7.36
N LYS A 132 8.45 3.37 8.17
CA LYS A 132 8.60 3.01 9.60
C LYS A 132 8.57 4.28 10.43
N MET A 133 7.54 4.44 11.26
CA MET A 133 7.37 5.63 12.10
C MET A 133 6.92 5.27 13.50
N ASP A 134 7.59 5.88 14.48
CA ASP A 134 7.22 5.80 15.90
C ASP A 134 6.20 6.89 16.24
N TYR A 135 4.93 6.49 16.31
CA TYR A 135 3.82 7.36 16.63
C TYR A 135 3.86 7.86 18.08
N ALA A 136 4.59 7.18 19.00
CA ALA A 136 4.73 7.65 20.37
C ALA A 136 5.52 8.97 20.43
N LYS A 137 6.52 9.14 19.56
CA LYS A 137 7.26 10.41 19.43
C LYS A 137 6.39 11.53 18.87
N MET A 138 5.57 11.21 17.87
CA MET A 138 4.60 12.16 17.31
C MET A 138 3.55 12.57 18.35
N LEU A 139 3.06 11.61 19.15
CA LEU A 139 2.13 11.88 20.25
C LEU A 139 2.78 12.75 21.34
N ALA A 140 4.04 12.52 21.68
CA ALA A 140 4.76 13.36 22.64
C ALA A 140 4.87 14.82 22.15
N ALA A 141 5.12 15.03 20.85
CA ALA A 141 5.11 16.36 20.25
C ALA A 141 3.71 17.00 20.25
N HIS A 142 2.67 16.22 19.92
CA HIS A 142 1.27 16.65 19.98
C HIS A 142 0.92 17.19 21.37
N LYS A 143 1.25 16.43 22.42
CA LYS A 143 1.02 16.80 23.82
C LYS A 143 1.83 18.02 24.26
N LYS A 144 3.11 18.08 23.91
CA LYS A 144 4.00 19.19 24.26
C LYS A 144 3.47 20.53 23.74
N ASN A 145 2.86 20.53 22.56
CA ASN A 145 2.31 21.72 21.94
C ASN A 145 0.84 21.97 22.32
N GLU A 146 0.25 21.11 23.16
CA GLU A 146 -1.19 21.08 23.44
C GLU A 146 -2.01 21.15 22.14
N ALA A 147 -1.57 20.42 21.12
CA ALA A 147 -2.13 20.54 19.78
C ALA A 147 -3.55 19.97 19.71
N ASP A 148 -4.41 20.61 18.94
CA ASP A 148 -5.73 20.05 18.59
C ASP A 148 -5.56 19.00 17.49
N ALA A 149 -4.60 19.24 16.57
CA ALA A 149 -4.18 18.31 15.54
C ALA A 149 -2.66 18.38 15.29
N THR A 150 -2.05 17.25 14.97
CA THR A 150 -0.66 17.18 14.51
C THR A 150 -0.60 16.36 13.23
N ILE A 151 0.02 16.90 12.18
CA ILE A 151 0.10 16.27 10.86
C ILE A 151 1.54 15.92 10.56
N SER A 152 1.80 14.65 10.21
CA SER A 152 3.12 14.23 9.77
C SER A 152 3.39 14.74 8.36
N VAL A 153 4.54 15.40 8.19
CA VAL A 153 4.99 15.95 6.91
C VAL A 153 6.33 15.35 6.50
N PHE A 154 6.53 15.22 5.20
CA PHE A 154 7.78 14.77 4.60
C PHE A 154 8.28 15.82 3.59
N GLU A 155 9.57 16.13 3.64
CA GLU A 155 10.17 17.07 2.71
C GLU A 155 10.43 16.38 1.37
N VAL A 156 9.74 16.82 0.32
CA VAL A 156 9.89 16.28 -1.04
C VAL A 156 10.69 17.24 -1.94
N PRO A 157 11.25 16.77 -3.06
CA PRO A 157 11.73 17.68 -4.11
C PRO A 157 10.59 18.60 -4.57
N ILE A 158 10.88 19.89 -4.78
CA ILE A 158 9.86 20.90 -5.11
C ILE A 158 9.14 20.56 -6.43
N GLU A 159 9.81 19.86 -7.33
CA GLU A 159 9.29 19.39 -8.61
C GLU A 159 8.18 18.33 -8.44
N GLU A 160 8.20 17.59 -7.34
CA GLU A 160 7.21 16.55 -7.01
C GLU A 160 6.09 17.07 -6.09
N ALA A 161 6.29 18.21 -5.44
CA ALA A 161 5.40 18.75 -4.40
C ALA A 161 3.95 18.96 -4.86
N SER A 162 3.73 19.34 -6.14
CA SER A 162 2.40 19.57 -6.71
C SER A 162 1.45 18.36 -6.68
N ARG A 163 1.97 17.16 -6.40
CA ARG A 163 1.20 15.91 -6.33
C ARG A 163 0.59 15.66 -4.95
N PHE A 164 1.00 16.42 -3.93
CA PHE A 164 0.65 16.19 -2.52
C PHE A 164 -0.15 17.35 -1.93
N GLY A 165 -0.77 17.13 -0.77
CA GLY A 165 -1.27 18.20 0.08
C GLY A 165 -0.10 18.84 0.84
N LEU A 166 0.13 20.13 0.65
CA LEU A 166 1.31 20.83 1.16
C LEU A 166 0.95 21.68 2.37
N MET A 167 1.81 21.64 3.38
CA MET A 167 1.68 22.43 4.60
C MET A 167 2.65 23.61 4.58
N ASN A 168 2.14 24.81 4.83
CA ASN A 168 2.96 25.98 5.15
C ASN A 168 2.98 26.14 6.67
N THR A 169 4.17 26.36 7.23
CA THR A 169 4.36 26.47 8.68
C THR A 169 5.07 27.76 9.06
N ASP A 170 4.84 28.22 10.30
CA ASP A 170 5.64 29.26 10.92
C ASP A 170 6.93 28.70 11.55
N ALA A 171 7.74 29.57 12.16
CA ALA A 171 9.00 29.20 12.81
C ALA A 171 8.85 28.22 14.00
N THR A 172 7.63 27.98 14.48
CA THR A 172 7.30 27.03 15.57
C THR A 172 6.72 25.72 15.06
N ASN A 173 6.70 25.50 13.74
CA ASN A 173 6.01 24.41 13.04
C ASN A 173 4.48 24.45 13.18
N ARG A 174 3.89 25.58 13.58
CA ARG A 174 2.43 25.74 13.56
C ARG A 174 2.00 25.87 12.10
N ILE A 175 0.97 25.13 11.71
CA ILE A 175 0.44 25.15 10.34
C ILE A 175 -0.38 26.43 10.17
N ILE A 176 -0.05 27.20 9.14
CA ILE A 176 -0.69 28.48 8.83
C ILE A 176 -1.58 28.40 7.58
N GLU A 177 -1.26 27.50 6.65
CA GLU A 177 -1.97 27.33 5.39
C GLU A 177 -1.79 25.89 4.92
N PHE A 178 -2.82 25.35 4.27
CA PHE A 178 -2.81 24.04 3.63
C PHE A 178 -3.25 24.19 2.17
N GLU A 179 -2.44 23.64 1.25
CA GLU A 179 -2.70 23.68 -0.18
C GLU A 179 -2.80 22.25 -0.72
N GLU A 180 -4.00 21.82 -1.12
CA GLU A 180 -4.21 20.49 -1.70
C GLU A 180 -3.82 20.48 -3.19
N LYS A 181 -2.75 19.76 -3.53
CA LYS A 181 -2.24 19.57 -4.91
C LYS A 181 -2.09 20.89 -5.71
N PRO A 182 -1.35 21.89 -5.22
CA PRO A 182 -1.24 23.17 -5.90
C PRO A 182 -0.40 23.06 -7.17
N ALA A 183 -0.81 23.77 -8.23
CA ALA A 183 -0.05 23.84 -9.47
C ALA A 183 1.32 24.54 -9.29
N ASN A 184 1.41 25.50 -8.37
CA ASN A 184 2.64 26.22 -8.02
C ASN A 184 2.89 26.08 -6.51
N PRO A 185 3.67 25.09 -6.06
CA PRO A 185 3.89 24.84 -4.64
C PRO A 185 4.71 25.95 -3.97
N LYS A 186 4.22 26.50 -2.84
CA LYS A 186 4.96 27.47 -2.01
C LYS A 186 5.91 26.80 -1.00
N SER A 187 5.60 25.56 -0.64
CA SER A 187 6.32 24.72 0.31
C SER A 187 6.57 23.35 -0.32
N ASN A 188 7.49 22.60 0.25
CA ASN A 188 7.77 21.21 -0.10
C ASN A 188 7.48 20.25 1.05
N LEU A 189 6.78 20.70 2.10
CA LEU A 189 6.32 19.86 3.20
C LEU A 189 5.03 19.14 2.82
N ALA A 190 5.18 17.94 2.28
CA ALA A 190 4.05 17.10 1.86
C ALA A 190 3.42 16.37 3.05
N SER A 191 2.10 16.44 3.18
CA SER A 191 1.33 15.63 4.12
C SER A 191 1.46 14.15 3.79
N MET A 192 1.84 13.35 4.78
CA MET A 192 1.98 11.90 4.63
C MET A 192 0.66 11.12 4.80
N GLY A 193 -0.45 11.80 5.09
CA GLY A 193 -1.70 11.13 5.46
C GLY A 193 -1.66 10.45 6.82
N VAL A 194 -0.86 10.98 7.75
CA VAL A 194 -0.75 10.52 9.15
C VAL A 194 -1.08 11.69 10.06
N TYR A 195 -2.15 11.56 10.84
CA TYR A 195 -2.71 12.65 11.66
C TYR A 195 -2.93 12.18 13.09
N ILE A 196 -2.49 12.95 14.10
CA ILE A 196 -2.93 12.76 15.49
C ILE A 196 -3.93 13.87 15.82
N PHE A 197 -5.08 13.50 16.35
CA PHE A 197 -6.09 14.44 16.83
C PHE A 197 -6.42 14.19 18.31
N THR A 198 -6.75 15.27 19.01
CA THR A 198 -7.52 15.17 20.26
C THR A 198 -8.95 14.70 19.91
N TRP A 199 -9.40 13.58 20.48
CA TRP A 199 -10.62 12.90 20.03
C TRP A 199 -11.87 13.77 20.16
N GLU A 200 -12.04 14.44 21.30
CA GLU A 200 -13.20 15.30 21.56
C GLU A 200 -13.36 16.38 20.49
N ILE A 201 -12.24 16.99 20.07
CA ILE A 201 -12.23 18.03 19.05
C ILE A 201 -12.54 17.44 17.68
N LEU A 202 -11.85 16.36 17.27
CA LEU A 202 -12.11 15.73 15.98
C LEU A 202 -13.56 15.29 15.85
N ARG A 203 -14.14 14.72 16.92
CA ARG A 203 -15.53 14.28 16.96
C ARG A 203 -16.50 15.40 16.63
N GLU A 204 -16.29 16.60 17.17
CA GLU A 204 -17.10 17.79 16.84
C GLU A 204 -17.05 18.10 15.33
N TYR A 205 -15.84 18.14 14.76
CA TYR A 205 -15.65 18.44 13.34
C TYR A 205 -16.23 17.37 12.42
N LEU A 206 -16.11 16.09 12.76
CA LEU A 206 -16.71 15.00 11.99
C LEU A 206 -18.25 15.10 11.94
N ILE A 207 -18.89 15.46 13.07
CA ILE A 207 -20.35 15.63 13.12
C ILE A 207 -20.78 16.85 12.31
N ARG A 208 -20.05 17.95 12.38
CA ARG A 208 -20.35 19.17 11.61
C ARG A 208 -20.17 18.94 10.11
N ASP A 209 -19.10 18.27 9.72
CA ASP A 209 -18.78 17.94 8.34
C ASP A 209 -19.83 17.03 7.69
N ASP A 210 -20.32 16.01 8.41
CA ASP A 210 -21.33 15.10 7.87
C ASP A 210 -22.69 15.77 7.62
N HIS A 211 -23.05 16.79 8.42
CA HIS A 211 -24.25 17.61 8.21
C HIS A 211 -24.12 18.61 7.05
N ASN A 212 -22.93 18.82 6.50
CA ASN A 212 -22.71 19.69 5.36
C ASN A 212 -22.81 18.91 4.04
N GLU A 213 -23.94 19.04 3.34
CA GLU A 213 -24.18 18.36 2.05
C GLU A 213 -23.19 18.77 0.94
N ALA A 214 -22.56 19.94 1.05
CA ALA A 214 -21.55 20.40 0.10
C ALA A 214 -20.14 19.87 0.40
N SER A 215 -19.94 19.18 1.52
CA SER A 215 -18.65 18.59 1.88
C SER A 215 -18.35 17.33 1.07
N GLU A 216 -17.08 17.16 0.70
CA GLU A 216 -16.58 15.89 0.14
C GLU A 216 -16.24 14.87 1.25
N LYS A 217 -16.43 15.27 2.51
CA LYS A 217 -16.24 14.45 3.71
C LYS A 217 -14.87 13.80 3.80
N ASP A 218 -13.84 14.59 3.46
CA ASP A 218 -12.44 14.17 3.40
C ASP A 218 -11.57 14.95 4.41
N PHE A 219 -10.57 14.27 4.97
CA PHE A 219 -9.66 14.89 5.92
C PHE A 219 -8.86 16.05 5.33
N GLY A 220 -8.30 15.88 4.14
CA GLY A 220 -7.48 16.90 3.47
C GLY A 220 -8.34 18.02 2.91
N LYS A 221 -9.49 17.71 2.32
CA LYS A 221 -10.32 18.73 1.66
C LYS A 221 -11.25 19.51 2.58
N ASN A 222 -11.67 18.92 3.71
CA ASN A 222 -12.71 19.50 4.55
C ASN A 222 -12.29 19.65 6.02
N ILE A 223 -11.87 18.57 6.68
CA ILE A 223 -11.58 18.61 8.13
C ILE A 223 -10.40 19.53 8.45
N ILE A 224 -9.26 19.32 7.80
CA ILE A 224 -8.04 20.12 8.02
C ILE A 224 -8.27 21.60 7.71
N PRO A 225 -8.82 21.98 6.53
CA PRO A 225 -9.13 23.38 6.23
C PRO A 225 -10.08 24.03 7.24
N MET A 226 -11.15 23.34 7.62
CA MET A 226 -12.13 23.86 8.60
C MET A 226 -11.49 24.10 9.97
N MET A 227 -10.61 23.21 10.44
CA MET A 227 -9.86 23.41 11.69
C MET A 227 -8.88 24.59 11.60
N LEU A 228 -8.24 24.80 10.44
CA LEU A 228 -7.35 25.94 10.19
C LEU A 228 -8.10 27.27 10.17
N GLU A 229 -9.24 27.34 9.48
CA GLU A 229 -10.10 28.52 9.42
C GLU A 229 -10.59 28.97 10.81
N GLU A 230 -10.83 28.01 11.70
CA GLU A 230 -11.23 28.25 13.10
C GLU A 230 -10.03 28.42 14.05
N ASN A 231 -8.82 28.57 13.51
CA ASN A 231 -7.58 28.84 14.23
C ASN A 231 -7.26 27.80 15.32
N LYS A 232 -7.59 26.53 15.09
CA LYS A 232 -7.18 25.43 15.96
C LYS A 232 -5.66 25.29 16.00
N ARG A 233 -5.15 24.74 17.10
CA ARG A 233 -3.72 24.52 17.34
C ARG A 233 -3.22 23.35 16.51
N MET A 234 -2.89 23.61 15.26
CA MET A 234 -2.42 22.61 14.30
C MET A 234 -0.92 22.72 14.09
N TYR A 235 -0.21 21.59 14.21
CA TYR A 235 1.25 21.55 14.11
C TYR A 235 1.72 20.51 13.10
N ALA A 236 2.77 20.84 12.36
CA ALA A 236 3.47 19.89 11.52
C ALA A 236 4.49 19.11 12.36
N TYR A 237 4.61 17.81 12.08
CA TYR A 237 5.64 16.94 12.62
C TYR A 237 6.49 16.44 11.45
N ALA A 238 7.72 16.94 11.34
CA ALA A 238 8.63 16.53 10.28
C ALA A 238 9.07 15.07 10.51
N PHE A 239 8.75 14.20 9.56
CA PHE A 239 9.20 12.82 9.57
C PHE A 239 10.57 12.71 8.91
N GLU A 240 11.49 12.08 9.61
CA GLU A 240 12.81 11.73 9.09
C GLU A 240 12.87 10.22 8.85
N GLY A 241 13.14 9.81 7.60
CA GLY A 241 13.29 8.41 7.25
C GLY A 241 12.80 8.11 5.84
N TYR A 242 12.62 6.83 5.55
CA TYR A 242 12.09 6.38 4.26
C TYR A 242 10.57 6.45 4.24
N TRP A 243 10.03 7.09 3.21
CA TRP A 243 8.61 7.11 2.90
C TRP A 243 8.39 7.01 1.39
N LYS A 244 7.50 6.10 0.99
CA LYS A 244 7.03 5.98 -0.40
C LYS A 244 5.52 5.79 -0.47
N ASP A 245 4.85 6.61 -1.28
CA ASP A 245 3.51 6.33 -1.81
C ASP A 245 3.64 5.33 -2.97
N VAL A 246 3.18 4.10 -2.75
CA VAL A 246 3.14 3.03 -3.77
C VAL A 246 1.85 3.11 -4.60
N GLY A 247 1.58 4.31 -5.10
CA GLY A 247 0.34 4.66 -5.78
C GLY A 247 0.28 4.30 -7.26
N THR A 248 1.43 4.07 -7.92
CA THR A 248 1.53 3.73 -9.35
C THR A 248 2.35 2.46 -9.57
N ILE A 249 2.19 1.79 -10.72
CA ILE A 249 2.98 0.60 -11.09
C ILE A 249 4.48 0.85 -10.97
N GLN A 250 4.96 1.99 -11.46
CA GLN A 250 6.36 2.38 -11.37
C GLN A 250 6.83 2.51 -9.91
N SER A 251 6.13 3.30 -9.10
CA SER A 251 6.49 3.51 -7.68
C SER A 251 6.44 2.21 -6.86
N TYR A 252 5.49 1.33 -7.16
CA TYR A 252 5.38 0.02 -6.54
C TYR A 252 6.56 -0.88 -6.93
N TRP A 253 6.95 -0.90 -8.20
CA TRP A 253 8.12 -1.67 -8.66
C TRP A 253 9.42 -1.12 -8.05
N GLU A 254 9.65 0.19 -8.12
CA GLU A 254 10.83 0.86 -7.57
C GLU A 254 10.99 0.58 -6.09
N SER A 255 9.94 0.83 -5.29
CA SER A 255 9.99 0.61 -3.84
C SER A 255 10.23 -0.85 -3.46
N ASN A 256 9.83 -1.82 -4.28
CA ASN A 256 10.22 -3.21 -4.07
C ASN A 256 11.71 -3.41 -4.41
N MET A 257 12.17 -2.90 -5.55
CA MET A 257 13.58 -3.02 -5.96
C MET A 257 14.55 -2.31 -5.02
N ASP A 258 14.13 -1.25 -4.32
CA ASP A 258 14.93 -0.60 -3.27
C ASP A 258 15.38 -1.60 -2.18
N LEU A 259 14.62 -2.67 -1.94
CA LEU A 259 14.90 -3.67 -0.91
C LEU A 259 16.11 -4.57 -1.24
N ILE A 260 16.49 -4.66 -2.51
CA ILE A 260 17.62 -5.49 -2.98
C ILE A 260 18.89 -4.66 -3.22
N GLU A 261 18.87 -3.37 -2.87
CA GLU A 261 20.06 -2.53 -2.90
C GLU A 261 21.05 -2.89 -1.78
N ARG A 262 22.34 -2.61 -2.03
CA ARG A 262 23.43 -3.01 -1.11
C ARG A 262 23.27 -2.39 0.28
N VAL A 263 22.82 -1.14 0.33
CA VAL A 263 22.48 -0.41 1.56
C VAL A 263 21.09 0.16 1.31
N PRO A 264 20.02 -0.56 1.69
CA PRO A 264 18.67 -0.09 1.44
C PRO A 264 18.38 1.08 2.38
N ASP A 265 17.86 2.18 1.82
CA ASP A 265 17.32 3.30 2.61
C ASP A 265 16.18 2.81 3.53
N PHE A 266 15.49 1.74 3.11
CA PHE A 266 14.47 1.05 3.87
C PHE A 266 14.95 -0.31 4.39
N ASN A 267 15.54 -0.31 5.59
CA ASN A 267 16.10 -1.53 6.17
C ASN A 267 15.04 -2.42 6.85
N LEU A 268 14.62 -3.49 6.17
CA LEU A 268 13.73 -4.53 6.72
C LEU A 268 14.40 -5.47 7.73
N PHE A 269 15.74 -5.46 7.83
CA PHE A 269 16.52 -6.30 8.75
C PHE A 269 16.75 -5.66 10.14
N ASP A 270 16.22 -4.47 10.38
CA ASP A 270 16.28 -3.83 11.69
C ASP A 270 15.51 -4.64 12.76
N HIS A 271 16.25 -5.16 13.74
CA HIS A 271 15.67 -5.94 14.85
C HIS A 271 14.92 -5.07 15.88
N ASN A 272 15.20 -3.77 15.95
CA ASN A 272 14.53 -2.86 16.87
C ASN A 272 13.17 -2.40 16.33
N TRP A 273 13.00 -2.41 15.00
CA TRP A 273 11.75 -2.04 14.34
C TRP A 273 11.32 -3.09 13.31
N LYS A 274 10.80 -4.21 13.82
CA LYS A 274 10.33 -5.33 13.01
C LYS A 274 9.00 -5.00 12.33
N ILE A 275 8.86 -5.43 11.09
CA ILE A 275 7.57 -5.49 10.40
C ILE A 275 7.01 -6.90 10.59
N TYR A 276 5.82 -6.98 11.15
CA TYR A 276 5.08 -8.21 11.38
C TYR A 276 4.12 -8.47 10.22
N THR A 277 3.90 -9.75 9.92
CA THR A 277 2.96 -10.20 8.88
C THR A 277 2.55 -11.64 9.14
N THR A 278 1.47 -12.06 8.48
CA THR A 278 1.07 -13.47 8.43
C THR A 278 2.09 -14.25 7.60
N ASN A 279 2.83 -15.15 8.24
CA ASN A 279 3.83 -15.97 7.56
C ASN A 279 3.21 -17.31 7.12
N PRO A 280 3.26 -17.68 5.84
CA PRO A 280 2.86 -19.02 5.43
C PRO A 280 3.82 -20.05 6.04
N VAL A 281 3.32 -21.24 6.36
CA VAL A 281 4.17 -22.32 6.87
C VAL A 281 4.71 -23.10 5.68
N MET A 282 5.85 -22.67 5.12
CA MET A 282 6.51 -23.35 4.00
C MET A 282 7.94 -23.78 4.36
N PRO A 283 8.52 -24.77 3.64
CA PRO A 283 9.93 -25.11 3.78
C PRO A 283 10.86 -23.96 3.38
N ALA A 284 12.16 -24.05 3.74
CA ALA A 284 13.16 -23.13 3.19
C ALA A 284 13.20 -23.21 1.65
N HIS A 285 13.62 -22.13 1.00
CA HIS A 285 13.82 -22.15 -0.45
C HIS A 285 14.89 -23.18 -0.84
N TYR A 286 14.73 -23.75 -2.03
CA TYR A 286 15.67 -24.69 -2.62
C TYR A 286 16.23 -24.13 -3.93
N ILE A 287 17.55 -24.07 -4.04
CA ILE A 287 18.26 -23.72 -5.27
C ILE A 287 18.88 -25.00 -5.82
N GLY A 288 18.44 -25.42 -7.01
CA GLY A 288 18.92 -26.63 -7.67
C GLY A 288 20.33 -26.49 -8.24
N PRO A 289 20.92 -27.58 -8.77
CA PRO A 289 22.31 -27.59 -9.26
C PRO A 289 22.62 -26.54 -10.34
N ASN A 290 21.63 -26.24 -11.20
CA ASN A 290 21.73 -25.25 -12.27
C ASN A 290 21.11 -23.89 -11.88
N GLY A 291 20.57 -23.78 -10.67
CA GLY A 291 19.93 -22.58 -10.15
C GLY A 291 20.93 -21.49 -9.76
N SER A 292 20.64 -20.23 -10.05
CA SER A 292 21.50 -19.10 -9.69
C SER A 292 20.65 -17.90 -9.26
N VAL A 293 20.97 -17.32 -8.10
CA VAL A 293 20.29 -16.13 -7.56
C VAL A 293 21.32 -15.03 -7.29
N LYS A 294 21.13 -13.84 -7.86
CA LYS A 294 22.05 -12.69 -7.73
C LYS A 294 21.30 -11.39 -7.47
N LYS A 295 21.65 -10.69 -6.39
CA LYS A 295 21.00 -9.41 -5.98
C LYS A 295 19.46 -9.55 -5.94
N SER A 296 18.96 -10.56 -5.23
CA SER A 296 17.53 -10.88 -5.22
C SER A 296 17.09 -11.35 -3.84
N ILE A 297 15.80 -11.18 -3.53
CA ILE A 297 15.15 -11.78 -2.36
C ILE A 297 14.35 -13.00 -2.84
N VAL A 298 14.53 -14.14 -2.17
CA VAL A 298 13.79 -15.38 -2.43
C VAL A 298 13.16 -15.86 -1.15
N ALA A 299 11.83 -15.85 -1.11
CA ALA A 299 11.05 -16.26 0.04
C ALA A 299 10.99 -17.79 0.18
N GLU A 300 10.39 -18.26 1.27
CA GLU A 300 10.19 -19.67 1.59
C GLU A 300 9.34 -20.42 0.54
N GLY A 301 9.49 -21.75 0.48
CA GLY A 301 8.76 -22.62 -0.46
C GLY A 301 9.20 -22.52 -1.92
N CYS A 302 10.12 -21.61 -2.27
CA CYS A 302 10.56 -21.46 -3.65
C CYS A 302 11.47 -22.62 -4.11
N MET A 303 11.33 -23.02 -5.37
CA MET A 303 12.21 -23.99 -6.04
C MET A 303 12.82 -23.35 -7.27
N VAL A 304 14.14 -23.11 -7.25
CA VAL A 304 14.85 -22.35 -8.29
C VAL A 304 15.83 -23.26 -9.04
N TYR A 305 15.48 -23.62 -10.27
CA TYR A 305 16.33 -24.35 -11.21
C TYR A 305 16.90 -23.46 -12.34
N GLY A 306 16.34 -22.26 -12.52
CA GLY A 306 16.79 -21.24 -13.47
C GLY A 306 17.66 -20.14 -12.85
N THR A 307 17.79 -19.02 -13.56
CA THR A 307 18.56 -17.85 -13.13
C THR A 307 17.64 -16.70 -12.73
N VAL A 308 17.89 -16.11 -11.56
CA VAL A 308 17.19 -14.94 -11.02
C VAL A 308 18.19 -13.84 -10.71
N ARG A 309 17.96 -12.65 -11.26
CA ARG A 309 18.80 -11.47 -11.05
C ARG A 309 17.94 -10.25 -10.71
N ASN A 310 18.39 -9.41 -9.77
CA ASN A 310 17.73 -8.14 -9.46
C ASN A 310 16.21 -8.26 -9.25
N SER A 311 15.75 -9.29 -8.54
CA SER A 311 14.32 -9.64 -8.51
C SER A 311 13.83 -10.02 -7.13
N ILE A 312 12.52 -9.95 -6.93
CA ILE A 312 11.86 -10.37 -5.69
C ILE A 312 10.92 -11.53 -6.00
N ILE A 313 11.17 -12.66 -5.35
CA ILE A 313 10.45 -13.91 -5.52
C ILE A 313 9.70 -14.24 -4.23
N PHE A 314 8.37 -14.24 -4.32
CA PHE A 314 7.43 -14.50 -3.22
C PHE A 314 7.27 -16.00 -2.94
N PRO A 315 6.57 -16.40 -1.85
CA PRO A 315 6.58 -17.77 -1.40
C PRO A 315 5.98 -18.77 -2.41
N GLY A 316 6.55 -19.97 -2.44
CA GLY A 316 6.02 -21.08 -3.25
C GLY A 316 6.22 -20.94 -4.76
N VAL A 317 7.04 -20.00 -5.23
CA VAL A 317 7.31 -19.83 -6.67
C VAL A 317 8.23 -20.94 -7.18
N ILE A 318 7.88 -21.51 -8.33
CA ILE A 318 8.69 -22.52 -9.03
C ILE A 318 9.29 -21.88 -10.28
N ILE A 319 10.62 -21.95 -10.39
CA ILE A 319 11.38 -21.43 -11.54
C ILE A 319 12.10 -22.60 -12.18
N GLU A 320 11.63 -23.02 -13.35
CA GLU A 320 12.14 -24.21 -14.03
C GLU A 320 13.50 -23.99 -14.72
N GLU A 321 14.08 -25.08 -15.21
CA GLU A 321 15.40 -25.08 -15.83
C GLU A 321 15.47 -24.17 -17.07
N GLY A 322 16.58 -23.44 -17.19
CA GLY A 322 16.80 -22.53 -18.31
C GLY A 322 16.00 -21.23 -18.25
N ALA A 323 15.05 -21.09 -17.31
CA ALA A 323 14.34 -19.83 -17.13
C ALA A 323 15.28 -18.72 -16.65
N TYR A 324 15.06 -17.49 -17.11
CA TYR A 324 15.84 -16.31 -16.77
C TYR A 324 14.92 -15.16 -16.36
N ILE A 325 15.09 -14.67 -15.13
CA ILE A 325 14.28 -13.58 -14.57
C ILE A 325 15.20 -12.43 -14.18
N GLU A 326 14.90 -11.23 -14.68
CA GLU A 326 15.66 -10.01 -14.38
C GLU A 326 14.74 -8.82 -14.11
N ASP A 327 15.11 -8.01 -13.11
CA ASP A 327 14.44 -6.75 -12.76
C ASP A 327 12.93 -6.92 -12.47
N SER A 328 12.51 -8.07 -11.93
CA SER A 328 11.10 -8.49 -11.88
C SER A 328 10.60 -8.86 -10.48
N ILE A 329 9.28 -8.80 -10.31
CA ILE A 329 8.56 -9.19 -9.09
C ILE A 329 7.64 -10.36 -9.45
N ILE A 330 7.86 -11.50 -8.82
CA ILE A 330 7.08 -12.72 -9.06
C ILE A 330 6.36 -13.10 -7.77
N MET A 331 5.03 -12.93 -7.75
CA MET A 331 4.21 -13.15 -6.57
C MET A 331 3.87 -14.63 -6.33
N SER A 332 3.32 -14.91 -5.16
CA SER A 332 3.22 -16.24 -4.55
C SER A 332 2.60 -17.30 -5.46
N ASN A 333 3.09 -18.53 -5.34
CA ASN A 333 2.57 -19.72 -6.03
C ASN A 333 2.54 -19.62 -7.57
N SER A 334 3.38 -18.76 -8.14
CA SER A 334 3.54 -18.67 -9.61
C SER A 334 4.53 -19.71 -10.12
N VAL A 335 4.36 -20.14 -11.37
CA VAL A 335 5.25 -21.11 -12.04
C VAL A 335 5.83 -20.48 -13.30
N ILE A 336 7.15 -20.49 -13.41
CA ILE A 336 7.89 -20.01 -14.57
C ILE A 336 8.44 -21.21 -15.34
N GLY A 337 7.87 -21.49 -16.49
CA GLY A 337 8.22 -22.63 -17.35
C GLY A 337 9.64 -22.58 -17.90
N LYS A 338 10.11 -23.74 -18.35
CA LYS A 338 11.48 -23.92 -18.89
C LYS A 338 11.83 -22.90 -19.95
N ASN A 339 13.09 -22.50 -20.00
CA ASN A 339 13.66 -21.63 -21.05
C ASN A 339 12.96 -20.26 -21.23
N SER A 340 12.05 -19.88 -20.33
CA SER A 340 11.33 -18.61 -20.41
C SER A 340 12.18 -17.44 -19.91
N LYS A 341 12.05 -16.27 -20.53
CA LYS A 341 12.80 -15.06 -20.20
C LYS A 341 11.84 -13.95 -19.78
N ILE A 342 12.03 -13.42 -18.59
CA ILE A 342 11.16 -12.40 -18.01
C ILE A 342 12.00 -11.20 -17.63
N TYR A 343 11.71 -10.06 -18.25
CA TYR A 343 12.39 -8.78 -18.03
C TYR A 343 11.40 -7.75 -17.49
N LYS A 344 11.81 -7.01 -16.45
CA LYS A 344 11.12 -5.83 -15.92
C LYS A 344 9.60 -6.00 -15.81
N SER A 345 9.16 -7.04 -15.11
CA SER A 345 7.75 -7.45 -15.06
C SER A 345 7.24 -7.68 -13.64
N ILE A 346 5.94 -7.50 -13.44
CA ILE A 346 5.21 -7.85 -12.21
C ILE A 346 4.23 -8.96 -12.55
N LEU A 347 4.44 -10.15 -12.00
CA LEU A 347 3.52 -11.27 -12.09
C LEU A 347 2.80 -11.42 -10.75
N ALA A 348 1.48 -11.26 -10.76
CA ALA A 348 0.63 -11.42 -9.59
C ALA A 348 0.51 -12.89 -9.17
N GLU A 349 -0.25 -13.18 -8.10
CA GLU A 349 -0.28 -14.51 -7.50
C GLU A 349 -0.82 -15.57 -8.46
N LYS A 350 -0.29 -16.80 -8.37
CA LYS A 350 -0.72 -17.97 -9.14
C LYS A 350 -0.62 -17.81 -10.67
N VAL A 351 0.26 -16.95 -11.17
CA VAL A 351 0.51 -16.85 -12.60
C VAL A 351 1.28 -18.08 -13.08
N VAL A 352 0.86 -18.64 -14.21
CA VAL A 352 1.55 -19.76 -14.85
C VAL A 352 2.09 -19.30 -16.20
N VAL A 353 3.40 -19.32 -16.34
CA VAL A 353 4.11 -19.02 -17.59
C VAL A 353 4.53 -20.33 -18.23
N GLY A 354 4.11 -20.56 -19.48
CA GLY A 354 4.49 -21.72 -20.27
C GLY A 354 5.98 -21.79 -20.61
N GLU A 355 6.36 -22.81 -21.36
CA GLU A 355 7.74 -23.03 -21.81
C GLU A 355 8.15 -22.03 -22.90
N GLY A 356 9.38 -21.52 -22.82
CA GLY A 356 10.00 -20.69 -23.86
C GLY A 356 9.30 -19.36 -24.11
N VAL A 357 8.61 -18.81 -23.12
CA VAL A 357 7.94 -17.51 -23.18
C VAL A 357 8.96 -16.38 -23.02
N GLU A 358 8.82 -15.29 -23.77
CA GLU A 358 9.62 -14.08 -23.59
C GLU A 358 8.72 -12.90 -23.19
N ILE A 359 9.02 -12.22 -22.08
CA ILE A 359 8.22 -11.09 -21.56
C ILE A 359 9.13 -9.87 -21.37
N GLY A 360 8.68 -8.70 -21.84
CA GLY A 360 9.41 -7.43 -21.67
C GLY A 360 10.42 -7.13 -22.77
N VAL A 361 10.20 -7.70 -23.96
CA VAL A 361 11.07 -7.50 -25.13
C VAL A 361 10.58 -6.36 -26.03
N GLY A 362 11.41 -5.97 -27.00
CA GLY A 362 11.06 -4.95 -28.00
C GLY A 362 11.08 -3.50 -27.51
N GLU A 363 10.48 -2.63 -28.33
CA GLU A 363 10.44 -1.19 -28.10
C GLU A 363 9.40 -0.81 -27.03
N MET A 364 9.66 0.30 -26.32
CA MET A 364 8.71 0.81 -25.35
C MET A 364 7.59 1.56 -26.05
N VAL A 365 6.39 1.00 -26.01
CA VAL A 365 5.14 1.64 -26.48
C VAL A 365 4.19 1.72 -25.29
N VAL A 366 3.53 2.86 -25.09
CA VAL A 366 2.52 3.02 -24.04
C VAL A 366 1.34 2.08 -24.28
N ASN A 367 0.69 1.62 -23.21
CA ASN A 367 -0.44 0.71 -23.35
C ASN A 367 -1.62 1.37 -24.09
N THR A 368 -2.28 0.60 -24.97
CA THR A 368 -3.34 1.11 -25.84
C THR A 368 -4.65 1.41 -25.12
N ILE A 369 -4.88 0.80 -23.95
CA ILE A 369 -6.15 0.89 -23.21
C ILE A 369 -6.00 1.80 -21.99
N LYS A 370 -4.87 1.69 -21.28
CA LYS A 370 -4.57 2.49 -20.09
C LYS A 370 -3.17 3.11 -20.19
N PRO A 371 -2.94 4.05 -21.12
CA PRO A 371 -1.63 4.68 -21.36
C PRO A 371 -1.11 5.46 -20.14
N ASP A 372 -1.99 5.98 -19.30
CA ASP A 372 -1.59 6.75 -18.10
C ASP A 372 -1.07 5.86 -16.95
N ILE A 373 -1.39 4.56 -16.97
CA ILE A 373 -1.00 3.60 -15.92
C ILE A 373 0.20 2.77 -16.37
N TYR A 374 0.21 2.30 -17.61
CA TYR A 374 1.23 1.38 -18.13
C TYR A 374 2.06 2.06 -19.22
N ASN A 375 3.05 2.83 -18.79
CA ASN A 375 3.90 3.65 -19.66
C ASN A 375 5.40 3.59 -19.34
N THR A 376 5.82 2.81 -18.35
CA THR A 376 7.23 2.81 -17.87
C THR A 376 8.05 1.58 -18.30
N GLY A 377 7.51 0.80 -19.24
CA GLY A 377 8.09 -0.41 -19.76
C GLY A 377 7.83 -1.66 -18.92
N ILE A 378 7.05 -1.54 -17.84
CA ILE A 378 6.74 -2.64 -16.92
C ILE A 378 5.54 -3.43 -17.43
N ASN A 379 5.68 -4.74 -17.56
CA ASN A 379 4.53 -5.62 -17.82
C ASN A 379 3.84 -5.99 -16.51
N VAL A 380 2.51 -6.11 -16.56
CA VAL A 380 1.72 -6.44 -15.38
C VAL A 380 0.76 -7.58 -15.72
N ILE A 381 1.01 -8.74 -15.13
CA ILE A 381 0.25 -9.97 -15.35
C ILE A 381 -0.60 -10.21 -14.10
N ALA A 382 -1.92 -10.21 -14.24
CA ALA A 382 -2.85 -10.33 -13.13
C ALA A 382 -2.96 -11.75 -12.57
N GLU A 383 -3.62 -11.87 -11.42
CA GLU A 383 -3.71 -13.13 -10.67
C GLU A 383 -4.28 -14.28 -11.52
N SER A 384 -3.74 -15.49 -11.34
CA SER A 384 -4.25 -16.71 -11.96
C SER A 384 -4.28 -16.69 -13.50
N ALA A 385 -3.52 -15.80 -14.13
CA ALA A 385 -3.38 -15.78 -15.58
C ALA A 385 -2.43 -16.90 -16.06
N TYR A 386 -2.76 -17.51 -17.19
CA TYR A 386 -1.92 -18.45 -17.91
C TYR A 386 -1.35 -17.79 -19.17
N ILE A 387 -0.04 -17.92 -19.38
CA ILE A 387 0.66 -17.49 -20.60
C ILE A 387 1.08 -18.74 -21.38
N PRO A 388 0.58 -18.97 -22.61
CA PRO A 388 0.89 -20.16 -23.39
C PRO A 388 2.37 -20.30 -23.76
N ASP A 389 2.79 -21.52 -24.04
CA ASP A 389 4.14 -21.84 -24.50
C ASP A 389 4.53 -20.99 -25.73
N HIS A 390 5.79 -20.56 -25.75
CA HIS A 390 6.41 -19.79 -26.83
C HIS A 390 5.76 -18.43 -27.12
N ALA A 391 4.93 -17.92 -26.20
CA ALA A 391 4.40 -16.56 -26.31
C ALA A 391 5.52 -15.50 -26.18
N ILE A 392 5.37 -14.40 -26.91
CA ILE A 392 6.25 -13.24 -26.87
C ILE A 392 5.41 -12.03 -26.50
N LEU A 393 5.72 -11.41 -25.37
CA LEU A 393 5.08 -10.22 -24.85
C LEU A 393 6.07 -9.07 -24.90
N GLY A 394 5.67 -7.99 -25.56
CA GLY A 394 6.42 -6.73 -25.60
C GLY A 394 6.54 -6.05 -24.24
N LYS A 395 6.81 -4.74 -24.24
CA LYS A 395 6.80 -3.89 -23.03
C LYS A 395 5.43 -3.28 -22.77
N ASN A 396 5.11 -2.94 -21.52
CA ASN A 396 3.80 -2.38 -21.10
C ASN A 396 2.59 -3.27 -21.47
N VAL A 397 2.82 -4.57 -21.62
CA VAL A 397 1.76 -5.55 -21.85
C VAL A 397 1.05 -5.84 -20.53
N VAL A 398 -0.28 -5.95 -20.63
CA VAL A 398 -1.15 -6.25 -19.50
C VAL A 398 -1.96 -7.52 -19.80
N ILE A 399 -1.95 -8.47 -18.88
CA ILE A 399 -2.79 -9.68 -18.98
C ILE A 399 -3.77 -9.67 -17.81
N HIS A 400 -5.05 -9.80 -18.12
CA HIS A 400 -6.12 -9.78 -17.11
C HIS A 400 -6.23 -11.08 -16.32
N LYS A 401 -6.97 -11.00 -15.20
CA LYS A 401 -7.14 -12.09 -14.25
C LYS A 401 -7.82 -13.29 -14.91
N CYS A 402 -7.34 -14.49 -14.56
CA CYS A 402 -7.90 -15.76 -15.05
C CYS A 402 -7.93 -15.92 -16.58
N VAL A 403 -7.10 -15.18 -17.31
CA VAL A 403 -6.88 -15.39 -18.75
C VAL A 403 -6.30 -16.79 -18.96
N ASP A 404 -6.84 -17.52 -19.94
CA ASP A 404 -6.38 -18.85 -20.33
C ASP A 404 -5.91 -18.90 -21.79
N ALA A 405 -5.49 -20.08 -22.27
CA ALA A 405 -4.91 -20.23 -23.60
C ALA A 405 -5.88 -19.85 -24.74
N SER A 406 -7.19 -19.97 -24.53
CA SER A 406 -8.21 -19.70 -25.55
C SER A 406 -8.45 -18.20 -25.77
N ASP A 407 -8.04 -17.37 -24.81
CA ASP A 407 -8.22 -15.92 -24.84
C ASP A 407 -7.16 -15.20 -25.71
N TYR A 408 -6.08 -15.91 -26.10
CA TYR A 408 -5.02 -15.35 -26.93
C TYR A 408 -5.36 -15.46 -28.42
N ALA A 409 -5.65 -14.31 -29.05
CA ALA A 409 -5.79 -14.25 -30.50
C ALA A 409 -4.47 -14.51 -31.25
N THR A 410 -3.33 -14.27 -30.59
CA THR A 410 -1.97 -14.49 -31.12
C THR A 410 -1.01 -14.69 -29.95
N LEU A 411 0.06 -15.44 -30.20
CA LEU A 411 1.15 -15.65 -29.22
C LEU A 411 2.15 -14.50 -29.21
N ASN A 412 2.13 -13.61 -30.21
CA ASN A 412 2.98 -12.43 -30.25
C ASN A 412 2.16 -11.18 -29.89
N ILE A 413 2.23 -10.78 -28.62
CA ILE A 413 1.56 -9.60 -28.07
C ILE A 413 2.51 -8.42 -28.18
N ALA A 414 2.20 -7.50 -29.10
CA ALA A 414 2.97 -6.28 -29.29
C ALA A 414 3.04 -5.42 -28.02
N SER A 415 4.11 -4.62 -27.90
CA SER A 415 4.25 -3.64 -26.81
C SER A 415 3.01 -2.75 -26.69
N GLY A 416 2.59 -2.50 -25.45
CA GLY A 416 1.38 -1.78 -25.11
C GLY A 416 0.08 -2.59 -25.30
N GLY A 417 0.17 -3.87 -25.66
CA GLY A 417 -0.97 -4.76 -25.82
C GLY A 417 -1.68 -5.10 -24.50
N THR A 418 -2.93 -5.53 -24.59
CA THR A 418 -3.71 -6.03 -23.45
C THR A 418 -4.46 -7.29 -23.86
N VAL A 419 -4.44 -8.32 -23.02
CA VAL A 419 -5.24 -9.54 -23.20
C VAL A 419 -6.30 -9.60 -22.10
N PHE A 420 -7.54 -9.84 -22.52
CA PHE A 420 -8.71 -9.97 -21.67
C PHE A 420 -9.19 -11.42 -21.65
N LYS A 421 -9.94 -11.76 -20.61
CA LYS A 421 -10.75 -12.98 -20.55
C LYS A 421 -12.04 -12.80 -21.32
#